data_AF-A0A349L602-F1
#
_entry.id   AF-A0A349L602-F1
#
_cell.length_a   1.000
_cell.length_b   1.000
_cell.length_c   1.000
_cell.angle_alpha   90.00
_cell.angle_beta   90.00
_cell.angle_gamma   90.00
#
_symmetry.space_group_name_H-M   'P 1'
#
loop_
_entity.id
_entity.type
_entity.pdbx_description
1 polymer ?
#
loop_
_entity_poly.entity_id
_entity_poly.type
_entity_poly.pdbx_seq_one_letter_code
_entity_poly.pdbx_strand_id
1 'polypeptide(L)' 'MNFNALAFGFSLALLVASPAPAADQLVRVIDTVKPSIVGIGSYQKTRSPALIFIGTGFVVGDGLTVVTAAHVAQKMLDGE' A
#
# COMPACT_ATOMS: atom_id res chain seq x y z
N MET A 1 38.69 17.54 32.36
CA MET A 1 37.57 16.91 31.63
C MET A 1 38.18 15.82 30.76
N ASN A 2 37.81 14.56 30.98
CA ASN A 2 38.59 13.41 30.52
C ASN A 2 38.25 13.12 29.05
N PHE A 3 39.24 12.99 28.17
CA PHE A 3 39.05 12.76 26.73
C PHE A 3 38.13 11.56 26.43
N ASN A 4 38.25 10.48 27.21
CA ASN A 4 37.37 9.31 27.11
C ASN A 4 35.90 9.63 27.42
N ALA A 5 35.60 10.54 28.34
CA ALA A 5 34.22 10.90 28.66
C ALA A 5 33.55 11.66 27.51
N LEU A 6 34.34 12.46 26.78
CA LEU A 6 33.87 13.22 25.61
C LEU A 6 33.66 12.30 24.40
N ALA A 7 34.57 11.34 24.19
CA ALA A 7 34.42 10.30 23.18
C ALA A 7 33.20 9.39 23.44
N PHE A 8 32.96 9.01 24.71
CA PHE A 8 31.77 8.24 25.10
C PHE A 8 30.48 9.01 24.86
N GLY A 9 30.44 10.30 25.23
CA GLY A 9 29.30 11.17 24.98
C GLY A 9 29.00 11.33 23.49
N PHE A 10 30.03 11.49 22.67
CA PHE A 10 29.90 11.61 21.21
C PHE A 10 29.40 10.31 20.57
N SER A 11 29.94 9.16 20.97
CA SER A 11 29.50 7.85 20.46
C SER A 11 28.06 7.53 20.84
N LEU A 12 27.62 7.92 22.04
CA LEU A 12 26.23 7.76 22.48
C LEU A 12 25.29 8.69 21.70
N ALA A 13 25.70 9.93 21.45
CA ALA A 13 24.92 10.88 20.65
C ALA A 13 24.71 10.38 19.21
N LEU A 14 25.74 9.78 18.60
CA LEU A 14 25.65 9.16 17.28
C LEU A 14 24.67 7.97 17.23
N LEU A 15 24.61 7.17 18.31
CA LEU A 15 23.69 6.03 18.39
C LEU A 15 22.22 6.49 18.47
N VAL A 16 21.95 7.55 19.22
CA VAL A 16 20.58 8.10 19.39
C VAL A 16 20.13 8.89 18.14
N ALA A 17 21.06 9.46 17.38
CA ALA A 17 20.75 10.22 16.16
C ALA A 17 20.46 9.33 14.92
N SER A 18 20.44 8.01 15.07
CA SER A 18 20.15 7.11 13.94
C SER A 18 18.72 7.33 13.44
N PRO A 19 18.50 7.55 12.12
CA PRO A 19 17.17 7.72 11.58
C PRO A 19 16.33 6.48 11.86
N ALA A 20 15.03 6.68 12.13
CA ALA A 20 14.09 5.60 12.35
C ALA A 20 14.16 4.58 11.19
N PRO A 21 14.07 3.26 11.48
CA PRO A 21 14.21 2.25 10.45
C PRO A 21 13.12 2.43 9.38
N ALA A 22 13.54 2.61 8.12
CA ALA A 22 12.65 2.80 6.97
C ALA A 22 11.61 1.66 6.81
N ALA A 23 11.87 0.49 7.39
CA ALA A 23 10.95 -0.64 7.39
C ALA A 23 9.64 -0.36 8.17
N ASP A 24 9.69 0.39 9.28
CA ASP A 24 8.48 0.71 10.07
C ASP A 24 7.53 1.62 9.27
N GLN A 25 8.09 2.53 8.50
CA GLN A 25 7.32 3.43 7.65
C GLN A 25 6.52 2.65 6.58
N LEU A 26 7.12 1.65 5.94
CA LEU A 26 6.45 0.86 4.92
C LEU A 26 5.30 0.02 5.51
N VAL A 27 5.53 -0.62 6.66
CA VAL A 27 4.49 -1.42 7.35
C VAL A 27 3.30 -0.54 7.69
N ARG A 28 3.55 0.64 8.27
CA ARG A 28 2.51 1.62 8.60
C ARG A 28 1.73 2.09 7.36
N VAL A 29 2.42 2.32 6.24
CA VAL A 29 1.77 2.71 4.97
C VAL A 29 0.86 1.58 4.49
N ILE A 30 1.31 0.33 4.54
CA ILE A 30 0.49 -0.82 4.14
C ILE A 30 -0.75 -0.91 5.02
N ASP A 31 -0.60 -0.85 6.35
CA ASP A 31 -1.73 -0.95 7.28
C ASP A 31 -2.76 0.17 7.05
N THR A 32 -2.28 1.37 6.71
CA THR A 32 -3.15 2.52 6.46
C THR A 32 -3.86 2.44 5.10
N VAL A 33 -3.17 1.98 4.04
CA VAL A 33 -3.67 2.01 2.65
C VAL A 33 -4.42 0.74 2.27
N LYS A 34 -4.05 -0.43 2.82
CA LYS A 34 -4.66 -1.72 2.44
C LYS A 34 -6.19 -1.74 2.50
N PRO A 35 -6.87 -1.11 3.49
CA PRO A 35 -8.33 -1.06 3.52
C PRO A 35 -8.99 -0.37 2.31
N SER A 36 -8.29 0.51 1.61
CA SER A 36 -8.83 1.20 0.43
C SER A 36 -8.61 0.44 -0.88
N ILE A 37 -7.97 -0.74 -0.85
CA ILE A 37 -7.70 -1.56 -2.04
C ILE A 37 -8.86 -2.54 -2.28
N VAL A 38 -9.36 -2.61 -3.51
CA VAL A 38 -10.50 -3.46 -3.89
C VAL A 38 -10.14 -4.40 -5.04
N GLY A 39 -10.80 -5.56 -5.07
CA GLY A 39 -10.78 -6.48 -6.21
C GLY A 39 -11.81 -6.07 -7.25
N ILE A 40 -11.43 -6.09 -8.53
CA ILE A 40 -12.27 -5.71 -9.66
C ILE A 40 -12.51 -6.95 -10.53
N GLY A 41 -13.77 -7.18 -10.88
CA GLY A 41 -14.20 -8.35 -11.64
C GLY A 41 -15.65 -8.26 -12.09
N SER A 42 -16.09 -9.24 -12.89
CA SER A 42 -17.48 -9.36 -13.31
C SER A 42 -18.16 -10.55 -12.65
N TYR A 43 -19.46 -10.41 -12.39
CA TYR A 43 -20.33 -11.47 -11.92
C TYR A 43 -21.49 -11.65 -12.90
N GLN A 44 -21.61 -12.86 -13.45
CA GLN A 44 -22.68 -13.26 -14.36
C GLN A 44 -23.21 -14.63 -13.97
N LYS A 45 -24.42 -14.66 -13.41
CA LYS A 45 -25.03 -15.87 -12.80
C LYS A 45 -25.10 -17.08 -13.74
N THR A 46 -25.26 -16.85 -15.04
CA THR A 46 -25.45 -17.89 -16.07
C THR A 46 -24.17 -18.27 -16.80
N ARG A 47 -23.08 -17.52 -16.62
CA ARG A 47 -21.77 -17.82 -17.21
C ARG A 47 -21.05 -18.89 -16.37
N SER A 48 -20.21 -19.69 -17.02
CA SER A 48 -19.23 -20.53 -16.33
C SER A 48 -17.80 -20.10 -16.71
N PRO A 49 -16.98 -19.59 -15.76
CA PRO A 49 -17.29 -19.35 -14.35
C PRO A 49 -18.19 -18.12 -14.14
N ALA A 50 -18.99 -18.13 -13.07
CA ALA A 50 -19.93 -17.05 -12.77
C ALA A 50 -19.25 -15.78 -12.24
N LEU A 51 -18.05 -15.91 -11.64
CA LEU A 51 -17.25 -14.79 -11.17
C LEU A 51 -15.90 -14.81 -11.88
N ILE A 52 -15.52 -13.67 -12.44
CA ILE A 52 -14.22 -13.49 -13.10
C ILE A 52 -13.50 -12.32 -12.43
N PHE A 53 -12.35 -12.61 -11.84
CA PHE A 53 -11.43 -11.59 -11.35
C PHE A 53 -10.60 -11.03 -12.51
N ILE A 54 -10.51 -9.71 -12.60
CA ILE A 54 -9.89 -9.00 -13.72
C ILE A 54 -8.65 -8.23 -13.26
N GLY A 55 -8.72 -7.61 -12.07
CA GLY A 55 -7.61 -6.83 -11.53
C GLY A 55 -7.95 -6.19 -10.19
N THR A 56 -7.24 -5.12 -9.85
CA THR A 56 -7.42 -4.37 -8.61
C THR A 56 -7.61 -2.88 -8.87
N GLY A 57 -8.09 -2.18 -7.86
CA GLY A 57 -8.13 -0.72 -7.84
C GLY A 57 -8.08 -0.19 -6.42
N PHE A 58 -8.18 1.11 -6.28
CA PHE A 58 -8.26 1.76 -4.96
C PHE A 58 -9.36 2.82 -4.94
N VAL A 59 -10.01 2.92 -3.78
CA VAL A 59 -11.11 3.87 -3.53
C VAL A 59 -10.55 5.27 -3.31
N VAL A 60 -11.22 6.29 -3.83
CA VAL A 60 -10.86 7.71 -3.68
C VAL A 60 -12.05 8.57 -3.29
N GLY A 61 -11.79 9.76 -2.76
CA GLY A 61 -12.80 10.80 -2.54
C GLY A 61 -13.93 10.37 -1.61
N ASP A 62 -15.11 10.15 -2.20
CA ASP A 62 -16.38 9.88 -1.53
C ASP A 62 -16.53 8.46 -0.97
N GLY A 63 -15.55 7.59 -1.21
CA GLY A 63 -15.63 6.19 -0.79
C GLY A 63 -16.39 5.29 -1.76
N LEU A 64 -16.92 5.84 -2.86
CA LEU A 64 -17.69 5.12 -3.88
C LEU A 64 -16.98 5.11 -5.24
N THR A 65 -16.02 6.01 -5.44
CA THR A 65 -15.22 6.08 -6.67
C THR A 65 -13.98 5.18 -6.59
N VAL A 66 -13.79 4.30 -7.57
CA VAL A 66 -12.62 3.41 -7.68
C VAL A 66 -11.77 3.79 -8.89
N VAL A 67 -10.46 3.94 -8.68
CA VAL A 67 -9.46 4.14 -9.74
C VAL A 67 -8.73 2.82 -10.03
N THR A 68 -8.57 2.49 -11.32
CA THR A 68 -7.85 1.29 -11.79
C THR A 68 -7.09 1.57 -13.09
N ALA A 69 -6.26 0.62 -13.51
CA ALA A 69 -5.56 0.70 -14.78
C ALA A 69 -6.54 0.58 -15.97
N ALA A 70 -6.28 1.32 -17.05
CA ALA A 70 -7.17 1.37 -18.21
C ALA A 70 -7.47 -0.02 -18.82
N HIS A 71 -6.49 -0.92 -18.87
CA HIS A 71 -6.68 -2.28 -19.40
C HIS A 71 -7.60 -3.14 -18.53
N VAL A 72 -7.69 -2.88 -17.22
CA VAL A 72 -8.64 -3.55 -16.32
C VAL A 72 -10.06 -3.11 -16.65
N ALA A 73 -10.26 -1.81 -16.85
CA ALA A 73 -11.56 -1.24 -17.21
C ALA A 73 -12.05 -1.73 -18.59
N GLN A 74 -11.17 -1.74 -19.61
CA GLN A 74 -11.52 -2.24 -20.95
C GLN A 74 -12.02 -3.69 -20.91
N LYS A 75 -11.33 -4.57 -20.18
CA LYS A 75 -11.72 -5.98 -20.04
C LYS A 75 -13.06 -6.19 -19.31
N MET A 76 -13.58 -5.18 -18.60
CA MET A 76 -14.95 -5.20 -18.06
C MET A 76 -16.00 -4.84 -19.11
N LEU A 77 -15.66 -3.97 -20.06
CA LEU A 77 -16.55 -3.43 -21.09
C LEU A 77 -16.65 -4.36 -22.31
N ASP A 78 -15.59 -5.11 -22.63
CA ASP A 78 -15.54 -6.07 -23.76
C ASP A 78 -16.46 -7.30 -23.58
N GLY A 79 -17.25 -7.34 -22.50
CA GLY A 79 -18.21 -8.42 -22.20
C GLY A 79 -19.66 -8.13 -22.58
N GLU A 80 -19.94 -6.96 -23.17
CA GLU A 80 -21.15 -6.71 -23.99
C GLU A 80 -20.98 -7.28 -25.41
#